data_AF-A0A317F3U0-F1
#
_entry.id   AF-A0A317F3U0-F1
#
_cell.length_a   1.000
_cell.length_b   1.000
_cell.length_c   1.000
_cell.angle_alpha   90.00
_cell.angle_beta   90.00
_cell.angle_gamma   90.00
#
_symmetry.space_group_name_H-M   'P 1'
#
loop_
_entity.id
_entity.type
_entity.pdbx_description
1 polymer ?
#
loop_
_entity_poly.entity_id
_entity_poly.type
_entity_poly.pdbx_seq_one_letter_code
_entity_poly.pdbx_strand_id
1 'polypeptide(L)'
;MKTIQKISLALLILFSIAIKSNAQNQIEIVVVGSSHDNSNSTQNFQAIIDKLENFKPDMVFGEYLPETDYAKLEDNHWAKKAFKKGHDYLEKLNSEAVKNPLLQIKRDKNALASFDYYHKTRMDLAVNYAKIWDRGNAEYQIFLLENYMKSKFGKEETAKYNQMFGSVDSLKKAGLYRPGTEYSKIYFPLIYQLKQDQIYKMDCQTYDKPWGQAWGKMDSLYKIMLAKAKADSTSDEAKTVKAIDLYWNFTPEEAKTFNADPYAGMNSKKYGELDEAWNLYGGRHFYGYPGFPTDALKEMVAQWVLRNEGMCKNIIDQAKAKDAKRIVVGVGASHRIWMEEILAKNPNVKIINYNNLH
;
A
#
# COMPACT_ATOMS: atom_id res chain seq x y z
N MET A 1 -39.19 3.43 -45.76
CA MET A 1 -37.82 2.86 -45.60
C MET A 1 -36.74 3.91 -45.27
N LYS A 2 -36.56 4.98 -46.05
CA LYS A 2 -35.49 5.98 -45.81
C LYS A 2 -35.56 6.66 -44.42
N THR A 3 -36.75 6.91 -43.87
CA THR A 3 -36.91 7.52 -42.54
C THR A 3 -36.53 6.57 -41.40
N ILE A 4 -36.85 5.28 -41.52
CA ILE A 4 -36.51 4.24 -40.55
C ILE A 4 -34.98 4.03 -40.52
N GLN A 5 -34.33 3.99 -41.69
CA GLN A 5 -32.86 3.88 -41.79
C GLN A 5 -32.13 5.07 -41.15
N LYS A 6 -32.66 6.30 -41.29
CA LYS A 6 -32.10 7.51 -40.66
C LYS A 6 -32.23 7.49 -39.13
N ILE A 7 -33.34 6.99 -38.61
CA ILE A 7 -33.58 6.87 -37.15
C ILE A 7 -32.66 5.78 -36.56
N SER A 8 -32.51 4.63 -37.23
CA SER A 8 -31.59 3.57 -36.81
C SER A 8 -30.14 4.03 -36.79
N LEU A 9 -29.71 4.84 -37.76
CA LEU A 9 -28.35 5.38 -37.82
C LEU A 9 -28.08 6.40 -36.70
N ALA A 10 -29.05 7.29 -36.41
CA ALA A 10 -28.94 8.24 -35.31
C ALA A 10 -28.87 7.55 -33.94
N LEU A 11 -29.67 6.49 -33.73
CA LEU A 11 -29.60 5.65 -32.53
C LEU A 11 -28.24 4.96 -32.39
N LEU A 12 -27.70 4.38 -33.47
CA LEU A 12 -26.36 3.76 -33.47
C LEU A 12 -25.27 4.75 -33.10
N ILE A 13 -25.33 5.99 -33.60
CA ILE A 13 -24.37 7.05 -33.26
C ILE A 13 -24.52 7.46 -31.79
N LEU A 14 -25.74 7.62 -31.28
CA LEU A 14 -26.00 7.95 -29.87
C LEU A 14 -25.55 6.83 -28.93
N PHE A 15 -25.78 5.57 -29.28
CA PHE A 15 -25.24 4.42 -28.54
C PHE A 15 -23.72 4.38 -28.57
N SER A 16 -23.09 4.69 -29.71
CA SER A 16 -21.63 4.75 -29.83
C SER A 16 -21.00 5.84 -28.96
N ILE A 17 -21.66 7.00 -28.85
CA ILE A 17 -21.23 8.11 -27.99
C ILE A 17 -21.42 7.76 -26.51
N ALA A 18 -22.56 7.15 -26.15
CA ALA A 18 -22.84 6.74 -24.78
C ALA A 18 -21.87 5.65 -24.26
N ILE A 19 -21.51 4.68 -25.10
CA ILE A 19 -20.56 3.61 -24.75
C ILE A 19 -19.15 4.16 -24.56
N LYS A 20 -18.70 5.08 -25.44
CA LYS A 20 -17.39 5.75 -25.30
C LYS A 20 -17.32 6.63 -24.05
N SER A 21 -18.40 7.37 -23.75
CA SER A 21 -18.45 8.22 -22.55
C SER A 21 -18.34 7.41 -21.25
N ASN A 22 -18.88 6.20 -21.19
CA ASN A 22 -18.79 5.36 -20.00
C ASN A 22 -17.38 4.77 -19.80
N ALA A 23 -16.72 4.35 -20.89
CA ALA A 23 -15.34 3.86 -20.83
C ALA A 23 -14.31 4.95 -20.50
N GLN A 24 -14.57 6.21 -20.87
CA GLN A 24 -13.69 7.36 -20.57
C GLN A 24 -13.79 7.86 -19.12
N ASN A 25 -14.77 7.39 -18.35
CA ASN A 25 -15.04 7.90 -16.99
C ASN A 25 -14.56 6.97 -15.87
N GLN A 26 -14.00 5.81 -16.18
CA GLN A 26 -13.50 4.89 -15.16
C GLN A 26 -12.22 5.42 -14.49
N ILE A 27 -12.08 5.13 -13.20
CA ILE A 27 -10.83 5.32 -12.47
C ILE A 27 -9.94 4.11 -12.79
N GLU A 28 -8.79 4.35 -13.41
CA GLU A 28 -7.78 3.34 -13.67
C GLU A 28 -6.89 3.18 -12.43
N ILE A 29 -6.79 1.97 -11.89
CA ILE A 29 -6.03 1.68 -10.67
C ILE A 29 -5.01 0.59 -10.96
N VAL A 30 -3.75 0.87 -10.64
CA VAL A 30 -2.66 -0.11 -10.57
C VAL A 30 -2.40 -0.41 -9.11
N VAL A 31 -2.61 -1.66 -8.70
CA VAL A 31 -2.19 -2.14 -7.37
C VAL A 31 -0.85 -2.85 -7.53
N VAL A 32 0.17 -2.37 -6.81
CA VAL A 32 1.54 -2.85 -6.89
C VAL A 32 1.88 -3.57 -5.58
N GLY A 33 1.98 -4.90 -5.67
CA GLY A 33 2.46 -5.74 -4.57
C GLY A 33 3.96 -5.55 -4.32
N SER A 34 4.33 -5.37 -3.06
CA SER A 34 5.69 -5.15 -2.57
C SER A 34 6.10 -6.17 -1.50
N SER A 35 7.40 -6.28 -1.23
CA SER A 35 7.99 -7.13 -0.19
C SER A 35 8.08 -6.47 1.20
N HIS A 36 7.66 -5.20 1.35
CA HIS A 36 7.89 -4.31 2.50
C HIS A 36 9.35 -4.02 2.90
N ASP A 37 10.28 -4.93 2.62
CA ASP A 37 11.72 -4.75 2.80
C ASP A 37 12.47 -5.03 1.49
N ASN A 38 13.28 -4.07 1.10
CA ASN A 38 14.10 -4.01 -0.09
C ASN A 38 15.57 -3.73 0.24
N SER A 39 15.98 -3.86 1.50
CA SER A 39 17.34 -3.52 1.97
C SER A 39 18.42 -4.31 1.23
N ASN A 40 18.13 -5.57 0.90
CA ASN A 40 19.06 -6.49 0.19
C ASN A 40 18.64 -6.75 -1.27
N SER A 41 17.70 -5.97 -1.81
CA SER A 41 17.20 -6.19 -3.16
C SER A 41 18.17 -5.67 -4.22
N THR A 42 18.36 -6.45 -5.28
CA THR A 42 19.13 -6.09 -6.48
C THR A 42 18.26 -5.49 -7.59
N GLN A 43 16.97 -5.26 -7.32
CA GLN A 43 16.01 -4.74 -8.28
C GLN A 43 16.46 -3.38 -8.84
N ASN A 44 16.27 -3.17 -10.14
CA ASN A 44 16.34 -1.84 -10.73
C ASN A 44 15.08 -1.04 -10.36
N PHE A 45 15.13 -0.34 -9.23
CA PHE A 45 14.01 0.48 -8.77
C PHE A 45 13.67 1.63 -9.71
N GLN A 46 14.64 2.21 -10.41
CA GLN A 46 14.37 3.29 -11.36
C GLN A 46 13.47 2.81 -12.50
N ALA A 47 13.70 1.61 -13.03
CA ALA A 47 12.83 1.03 -14.06
C ALA A 47 11.39 0.83 -13.57
N ILE A 48 11.20 0.50 -12.28
CA ILE A 48 9.86 0.42 -11.68
C ILE A 48 9.24 1.81 -11.60
N ILE A 49 10.01 2.79 -11.13
CA ILE A 49 9.55 4.18 -11.00
C ILE A 49 9.15 4.73 -12.37
N ASP A 50 10.00 4.62 -13.39
CA ASP A 50 9.73 5.11 -14.75
C ASP A 50 8.45 4.48 -15.32
N LYS A 51 8.28 3.18 -15.12
CA LYS A 51 7.09 2.42 -15.53
C LYS A 51 5.81 2.94 -14.84
N LEU A 52 5.87 3.28 -13.56
CA LEU A 52 4.75 3.85 -12.81
C LEU A 52 4.52 5.34 -13.15
N GLU A 53 5.57 6.09 -13.46
CA GLU A 53 5.49 7.49 -13.90
C GLU A 53 4.81 7.59 -15.28
N ASN A 54 5.14 6.67 -16.21
CA ASN A 54 4.53 6.60 -17.54
C ASN A 54 3.01 6.38 -17.51
N PHE A 55 2.50 5.73 -16.46
CA PHE A 55 1.07 5.61 -16.22
C PHE A 55 0.40 6.97 -15.93
N LYS A 56 1.17 7.96 -15.48
CA LYS A 56 0.73 9.32 -15.12
C LYS A 56 -0.37 9.31 -14.07
N PRO A 57 -0.13 8.74 -12.88
CA PRO A 57 -1.13 8.73 -11.82
C PRO A 57 -1.36 10.15 -11.27
N ASP A 58 -2.62 10.46 -11.00
CA ASP A 58 -3.04 11.67 -10.28
C ASP A 58 -2.81 11.53 -8.77
N MET A 59 -2.74 10.27 -8.29
CA MET A 59 -2.60 9.93 -6.89
C MET A 59 -1.73 8.68 -6.71
N VAL A 60 -0.81 8.73 -5.75
CA VAL A 60 -0.04 7.58 -5.28
C VAL A 60 -0.40 7.29 -3.82
N PHE A 61 -0.91 6.09 -3.56
CA PHE A 61 -1.26 5.62 -2.22
C PHE A 61 -0.19 4.71 -1.65
N GLY A 62 0.03 4.81 -0.34
CA GLY A 62 0.84 3.87 0.43
C GLY A 62 0.07 3.37 1.65
N GLU A 63 0.47 2.20 2.16
CA GLU A 63 -0.09 1.52 3.34
C GLU A 63 0.22 2.28 4.64
N TYR A 64 -0.38 3.46 4.71
CA TYR A 64 -0.36 4.38 5.83
C TYR A 64 -1.80 4.59 6.29
N LEU A 65 -1.98 4.58 7.61
CA LEU A 65 -3.27 4.80 8.25
C LEU A 65 -3.63 6.29 8.21
N PRO A 66 -4.89 6.67 7.91
CA PRO A 66 -5.35 8.03 8.08
C PRO A 66 -5.17 8.53 9.53
N GLU A 67 -4.83 9.80 9.70
CA GLU A 67 -4.64 10.45 11.00
C GLU A 67 -5.86 10.30 11.92
N THR A 68 -7.07 10.38 11.35
CA THR A 68 -8.33 10.25 12.08
C THR A 68 -8.55 8.83 12.63
N ASP A 69 -7.87 7.84 12.06
CA ASP A 69 -7.99 6.46 12.48
C ASP A 69 -6.98 6.12 13.58
N TYR A 70 -5.81 6.77 13.62
CA TYR A 70 -4.89 6.67 14.76
C TYR A 70 -5.54 7.05 16.09
N ALA A 71 -6.43 8.04 16.08
CA ALA A 71 -7.18 8.47 17.27
C ALA A 71 -8.15 7.40 17.79
N LYS A 72 -8.59 6.47 16.94
CA LYS A 72 -9.52 5.39 17.28
C LYS A 72 -8.79 4.13 17.76
N LEU A 73 -7.48 4.04 17.55
CA LEU A 73 -6.69 2.89 17.97
C LEU A 73 -6.33 2.97 19.45
N GLU A 74 -6.42 1.83 20.11
CA GLU A 74 -5.89 1.60 21.46
C GLU A 74 -4.40 1.96 21.53
N ASP A 75 -3.95 2.50 22.66
CA ASP A 75 -2.56 2.91 22.85
C ASP A 75 -1.56 1.76 22.71
N ASN A 76 -2.01 0.54 22.99
CA ASN A 76 -1.18 -0.66 22.87
C ASN A 76 -1.19 -1.28 21.47
N HIS A 77 -1.98 -0.76 20.52
CA HIS A 77 -2.06 -1.24 19.15
C HIS A 77 -0.70 -1.09 18.45
N TRP A 78 -0.31 -2.11 17.68
CA TRP A 78 1.03 -2.19 17.07
C TRP A 78 1.30 -1.01 16.13
N ALA A 79 0.33 -0.64 15.28
CA ALA A 79 0.47 0.48 14.35
C ALA A 79 0.69 1.82 15.06
N LYS A 80 -0.05 2.06 16.15
CA LYS A 80 0.09 3.27 16.97
C LYS A 80 1.43 3.29 17.70
N LYS A 81 1.84 2.18 18.31
CA LYS A 81 3.17 2.03 18.94
C LYS A 81 4.31 2.26 17.96
N ALA A 82 4.21 1.69 16.75
CA ALA A 82 5.24 1.78 15.72
C ALA A 82 5.50 3.24 15.33
N PHE A 83 4.45 4.05 15.16
CA PHE A 83 4.61 5.45 14.81
C PHE A 83 4.88 6.36 16.01
N LYS A 84 4.34 6.04 17.20
CA LYS A 84 4.49 6.82 18.42
C LYS A 84 5.96 7.13 18.74
N LYS A 85 6.87 6.20 18.47
CA LYS A 85 8.32 6.40 18.62
C LYS A 85 8.85 7.60 17.81
N GLY A 86 8.45 7.70 16.55
CA GLY A 86 8.83 8.80 15.66
C GLY A 86 8.11 10.10 16.00
N HIS A 87 6.80 10.01 16.26
CA HIS A 87 5.99 11.13 16.74
C HIS A 87 6.61 11.79 17.97
N ASP A 88 6.84 11.02 19.04
CA ASP A 88 7.37 11.54 20.31
C ASP A 88 8.79 12.08 20.17
N TYR A 89 9.60 11.48 19.28
CA TYR A 89 10.93 11.96 18.97
C TYR A 89 10.90 13.38 18.37
N LEU A 90 10.04 13.61 17.38
CA LEU A 90 9.90 14.94 16.78
C LEU A 90 9.23 15.93 17.73
N GLU A 91 8.25 15.50 18.51
CA GLU A 91 7.59 16.35 19.51
C GLU A 91 8.60 16.84 20.57
N LYS A 92 9.49 15.95 21.03
CA LYS A 92 10.54 16.31 21.99
C LYS A 92 11.49 17.37 21.44
N LEU A 93 11.87 17.28 20.16
CA LEU A 93 12.78 18.25 19.52
C LEU A 93 12.08 19.55 19.11
N ASN A 94 10.76 19.51 18.93
CA ASN A 94 9.96 20.61 18.38
C ASN A 94 8.72 20.87 19.26
N SER A 95 8.92 21.07 20.56
CA SER A 95 7.86 21.14 21.58
C SER A 95 6.97 22.39 21.51
N GLU A 96 7.30 23.34 20.64
CA GLU A 96 6.50 24.55 20.45
C GLU A 96 5.09 24.19 19.95
N ALA A 97 4.06 24.66 20.66
CA ALA A 97 2.69 24.41 20.30
C ALA A 97 2.33 25.11 18.97
N VAL A 98 1.76 24.37 18.02
CA VAL A 98 1.27 24.91 16.76
C VAL A 98 -0.24 25.09 16.87
N LYS A 99 -0.71 26.34 16.87
CA LYS A 99 -2.13 26.68 17.13
C LYS A 99 -3.10 26.05 16.12
N ASN A 100 -2.69 25.87 14.86
CA ASN A 100 -3.51 25.22 13.84
C ASN A 100 -2.60 24.49 12.82
N PRO A 101 -2.20 23.24 13.10
CA PRO A 101 -1.25 22.52 12.26
C PRO A 101 -1.82 22.23 10.86
N LEU A 102 -3.13 21.99 10.71
CA LEU A 102 -3.76 21.77 9.40
C LEU A 102 -3.70 23.01 8.50
N LEU A 103 -3.94 24.19 9.06
CA LEU A 103 -3.81 25.45 8.32
C LEU A 103 -2.35 25.71 7.94
N GLN A 104 -1.41 25.41 8.84
CA GLN A 104 0.01 25.56 8.57
C GLN A 104 0.49 24.61 7.46
N ILE A 105 0.09 23.34 7.51
CA ILE A 105 0.33 22.36 6.43
C ILE A 105 -0.16 22.91 5.09
N LYS A 106 -1.40 23.41 5.01
CA LYS A 106 -1.94 23.98 3.77
C LYS A 106 -1.09 25.16 3.25
N ARG A 107 -0.65 26.05 4.15
CA ARG A 107 0.21 27.20 3.79
C ARG A 107 1.58 26.75 3.31
N ASP A 108 2.20 25.82 4.02
CA ASP A 108 3.53 25.28 3.69
C ASP A 108 3.50 24.57 2.33
N LYS A 109 2.47 23.76 2.07
CA LYS A 109 2.26 23.13 0.75
C LYS A 109 2.14 24.16 -0.38
N ASN A 110 1.36 25.22 -0.18
CA ASN A 110 1.23 26.29 -1.18
C ASN A 110 2.55 27.04 -1.42
N ALA A 111 3.32 27.29 -0.36
CA ALA A 111 4.63 27.93 -0.49
C ALA A 111 5.62 27.05 -1.25
N LEU A 112 5.65 25.74 -0.95
CA LEU A 112 6.51 24.77 -1.63
C LEU A 112 6.11 24.55 -3.09
N ALA A 113 4.81 24.60 -3.41
CA ALA A 113 4.34 24.58 -4.80
C ALA A 113 4.85 25.78 -5.63
N SER A 114 5.15 26.91 -4.96
CA SER A 114 5.75 28.08 -5.62
C SER A 114 7.27 27.95 -5.71
N PHE A 115 7.91 27.38 -4.70
CA PHE A 115 9.35 27.12 -4.69
C PHE A 115 9.71 25.96 -3.75
N ASP A 116 10.12 24.83 -4.34
CA ASP A 116 10.35 23.58 -3.62
C ASP A 116 11.51 23.62 -2.61
N TYR A 117 12.43 24.57 -2.76
CA TYR A 117 13.65 24.70 -1.97
C TYR A 117 13.52 25.70 -0.80
N TYR A 118 12.30 26.03 -0.37
CA TYR A 118 12.09 26.61 0.96
C TYR A 118 12.33 25.55 2.04
N HIS A 119 13.60 25.25 2.32
CA HIS A 119 14.00 24.13 3.18
C HIS A 119 13.37 24.19 4.57
N LYS A 120 13.39 25.35 5.23
CA LYS A 120 12.74 25.52 6.55
C LYS A 120 11.24 25.22 6.48
N THR A 121 10.54 25.68 5.44
CA THR A 121 9.12 25.38 5.24
C THR A 121 8.88 23.87 5.11
N ARG A 122 9.75 23.16 4.41
CA ARG A 122 9.66 21.70 4.30
C ARG A 122 9.97 20.97 5.61
N MET A 123 10.92 21.49 6.40
CA MET A 123 11.19 21.01 7.76
C MET A 123 9.96 21.19 8.67
N ASP A 124 9.37 22.39 8.67
CA ASP A 124 8.15 22.69 9.44
C ASP A 124 6.98 21.79 8.98
N LEU A 125 6.83 21.57 7.68
CA LEU A 125 5.81 20.69 7.11
C LEU A 125 5.95 19.24 7.63
N ALA A 126 7.16 18.69 7.67
CA ALA A 126 7.41 17.35 8.21
C ALA A 126 6.99 17.22 9.69
N VAL A 127 7.35 18.23 10.51
CA VAL A 127 6.98 18.27 11.93
C VAL A 127 5.48 18.40 12.11
N ASN A 128 4.83 19.28 11.33
CA ASN A 128 3.38 19.48 11.42
C ASN A 128 2.60 18.22 11.02
N TYR A 129 3.05 17.47 10.00
CA TYR A 129 2.48 16.17 9.67
C TYR A 129 2.61 15.17 10.82
N ALA A 130 3.79 15.10 11.44
CA ALA A 130 3.99 14.22 12.60
C ALA A 130 3.04 14.58 13.75
N LYS A 131 2.89 15.87 14.08
CA LYS A 131 2.00 16.35 15.16
C LYS A 131 0.53 16.00 14.96
N ILE A 132 0.08 15.87 13.71
CA ILE A 132 -1.29 15.44 13.40
C ILE A 132 -1.40 13.94 13.15
N TRP A 133 -0.37 13.15 13.47
CA TRP A 133 -0.34 11.71 13.24
C TRP A 133 -0.36 11.27 11.76
N ASP A 134 0.04 12.15 10.84
CA ASP A 134 0.24 11.82 9.43
C ASP A 134 1.65 11.28 9.18
N ARG A 135 1.82 9.99 9.48
CA ARG A 135 3.09 9.29 9.32
C ARG A 135 3.64 9.34 7.90
N GLY A 136 2.81 9.02 6.91
CA GLY A 136 3.26 8.87 5.52
C GLY A 136 3.85 10.17 4.99
N ASN A 137 3.19 11.29 5.26
CA ASN A 137 3.68 12.58 4.79
C ASN A 137 4.82 13.15 5.64
N ALA A 138 4.88 12.85 6.95
CA ALA A 138 6.06 13.17 7.75
C ALA A 138 7.31 12.46 7.20
N GLU A 139 7.22 11.14 6.94
CA GLU A 139 8.31 10.36 6.36
C GLU A 139 8.68 10.85 4.94
N TYR A 140 7.69 11.20 4.11
CA TYR A 140 7.94 11.72 2.75
C TYR A 140 8.74 13.02 2.77
N GLN A 141 8.36 13.99 3.62
CA GLN A 141 9.11 15.26 3.68
C GLN A 141 10.53 15.05 4.22
N ILE A 142 10.71 14.18 5.21
CA ILE A 142 12.05 13.80 5.72
C ILE A 142 12.88 13.12 4.63
N PHE A 143 12.27 12.23 3.85
CA PHE A 143 12.92 11.59 2.71
C PHE A 143 13.44 12.62 1.70
N LEU A 144 12.63 13.60 1.30
CA LEU A 144 13.04 14.65 0.37
C LEU A 144 14.21 15.48 0.91
N LEU A 145 14.14 15.84 2.20
CA LEU A 145 15.20 16.58 2.87
C LEU A 145 16.51 15.77 2.83
N GLU A 146 16.50 14.53 3.31
CA GLU A 146 17.70 13.68 3.39
C GLU A 146 18.29 13.33 2.01
N ASN A 147 17.46 13.08 0.99
CA ASN A 147 17.94 12.53 -0.28
C ASN A 147 18.20 13.59 -1.36
N TYR A 148 17.44 14.68 -1.39
CA TYR A 148 17.49 15.62 -2.53
C TYR A 148 17.89 17.05 -2.16
N MET A 149 17.82 17.42 -0.88
CA MET A 149 17.99 18.82 -0.47
C MET A 149 19.17 19.04 0.47
N LYS A 150 19.41 18.14 1.41
CA LYS A 150 20.40 18.32 2.49
C LYS A 150 21.83 18.54 2.00
N SER A 151 22.21 17.99 0.85
CA SER A 151 23.53 18.23 0.24
C SER A 151 23.74 19.68 -0.21
N LYS A 152 22.66 20.47 -0.31
CA LYS A 152 22.68 21.88 -0.71
C LYS A 152 22.51 22.85 0.47
N PHE A 153 22.41 22.35 1.70
CA PHE A 153 22.16 23.21 2.86
C PHE A 153 23.35 24.13 3.16
N GLY A 154 23.04 25.39 3.42
CA GLY A 154 23.96 26.31 4.08
C GLY A 154 24.18 25.96 5.55
N LYS A 155 25.05 26.72 6.23
CA LYS A 155 25.36 26.53 7.66
C LYS A 155 24.13 26.66 8.55
N GLU A 156 23.30 27.68 8.31
CA GLU A 156 22.09 27.95 9.09
C GLU A 156 21.05 26.84 8.91
N GLU A 157 20.86 26.39 7.67
CA GLU A 157 19.91 25.32 7.35
C GLU A 157 20.36 23.99 7.95
N THR A 158 21.65 23.70 7.92
CA THR A 158 22.23 22.52 8.57
C THR A 158 22.03 22.56 10.08
N ALA A 159 22.28 23.72 10.72
CA ALA A 159 22.06 23.89 12.15
C ALA A 159 20.58 23.72 12.51
N LYS A 160 19.67 24.32 11.74
CA LYS A 160 18.22 24.20 11.95
C LYS A 160 17.74 22.77 11.75
N TYR A 161 18.22 22.09 10.71
CA TYR A 161 17.92 20.68 10.46
C TYR A 161 18.33 19.80 11.64
N ASN A 162 19.58 19.93 12.09
CA ASN A 162 20.10 19.13 13.20
C ASN A 162 19.33 19.42 14.51
N GLN A 163 18.87 20.66 14.72
CA GLN A 163 18.01 21.00 15.85
C GLN A 163 16.65 20.27 15.77
N MET A 164 16.00 20.28 14.61
CA MET A 164 14.63 19.77 14.45
C MET A 164 14.56 18.24 14.34
N PHE A 165 15.58 17.61 13.75
CA PHE A 165 15.56 16.19 13.37
C PHE A 165 16.72 15.36 13.92
N GLY A 166 17.76 16.00 14.47
CA GLY A 166 19.00 15.31 14.84
C GLY A 166 19.74 14.72 13.65
N SER A 167 20.43 13.60 13.88
CA SER A 167 21.19 12.89 12.85
C SER A 167 20.31 11.92 12.03
N VAL A 168 20.78 11.53 10.85
CA VAL A 168 20.13 10.48 10.03
C VAL A 168 19.96 9.16 10.81
N ASP A 169 20.92 8.81 11.67
CA ASP A 169 20.83 7.61 12.51
C ASP A 169 19.77 7.75 13.61
N SER A 170 19.56 8.97 14.12
CA SER A 170 18.48 9.25 15.05
C SER A 170 17.12 9.08 14.37
N LEU A 171 16.98 9.58 13.14
CA LEU A 171 15.78 9.41 12.32
C LEU A 171 15.50 7.93 12.00
N LYS A 172 16.53 7.17 11.61
CA LYS A 172 16.41 5.70 11.42
C LYS A 172 15.98 5.01 12.70
N LYS A 173 16.63 5.33 13.83
CA LYS A 173 16.27 4.76 15.14
C LYS A 173 14.84 5.14 15.52
N ALA A 174 14.39 6.34 15.22
CA ALA A 174 13.02 6.80 15.47
C ALA A 174 11.98 6.20 14.50
N GLY A 175 12.42 5.54 13.42
CA GLY A 175 11.55 4.95 12.40
C GLY A 175 11.01 5.96 11.38
N LEU A 176 11.55 7.18 11.35
CA LEU A 176 11.12 8.28 10.47
C LEU A 176 11.87 8.31 9.13
N TYR A 177 12.97 7.57 9.02
CA TYR A 177 13.71 7.40 7.77
C TYR A 177 14.09 5.93 7.58
N ARG A 178 13.48 5.29 6.59
CA ARG A 178 13.56 3.84 6.37
C ARG A 178 14.03 3.55 4.94
N PRO A 179 15.35 3.64 4.67
CA PRO A 179 15.87 3.60 3.29
C PRO A 179 15.67 2.24 2.60
N GLY A 180 15.38 1.18 3.35
CA GLY A 180 15.12 -0.16 2.83
C GLY A 180 13.66 -0.42 2.43
N THR A 181 12.72 0.48 2.71
CA THR A 181 11.31 0.24 2.35
C THR A 181 11.05 0.54 0.88
N GLU A 182 9.99 -0.06 0.34
CA GLU A 182 9.43 0.28 -0.96
C GLU A 182 9.04 1.76 -1.08
N TYR A 183 8.71 2.42 0.04
CA TYR A 183 8.45 3.86 0.05
C TYR A 183 9.70 4.67 -0.30
N SER A 184 10.83 4.42 0.37
CA SER A 184 12.07 5.15 0.06
C SER A 184 12.69 4.74 -1.27
N LYS A 185 12.43 3.51 -1.73
CA LYS A 185 13.00 2.97 -2.98
C LYS A 185 12.16 3.28 -4.23
N ILE A 186 10.84 3.41 -4.11
CA ILE A 186 9.91 3.50 -5.25
C ILE A 186 8.96 4.66 -5.07
N TYR A 187 8.09 4.63 -4.04
CA TYR A 187 6.92 5.51 -4.03
C TYR A 187 7.23 6.97 -3.71
N PHE A 188 8.15 7.27 -2.79
CA PHE A 188 8.57 8.65 -2.53
C PHE A 188 9.34 9.25 -3.72
N PRO A 189 10.30 8.55 -4.36
CA PRO A 189 10.85 9.00 -5.64
C PRO A 189 9.80 9.25 -6.72
N LEU A 190 8.84 8.34 -6.89
CA LEU A 190 7.76 8.47 -7.88
C LEU A 190 6.91 9.73 -7.62
N ILE A 191 6.47 9.94 -6.38
CA ILE A 191 5.69 11.12 -5.98
C ILE A 191 6.48 12.40 -6.27
N TYR A 192 7.79 12.39 -6.00
CA TYR A 192 8.66 13.53 -6.28
C TYR A 192 8.79 13.82 -7.79
N GLN A 193 8.99 12.80 -8.62
CA GLN A 193 9.06 12.96 -10.09
C GLN A 193 7.75 13.47 -10.69
N LEU A 194 6.62 12.99 -10.16
CA LEU A 194 5.28 13.45 -10.51
C LEU A 194 4.96 14.87 -9.99
N LYS A 195 5.87 15.49 -9.22
CA LYS A 195 5.67 16.79 -8.55
C LYS A 195 4.43 16.80 -7.65
N GLN A 196 4.11 15.65 -7.06
CA GLN A 196 3.07 15.53 -6.05
C GLN A 196 3.63 15.90 -4.67
N ASP A 197 2.78 16.53 -3.86
CA ASP A 197 3.19 17.10 -2.58
C ASP A 197 2.95 16.16 -1.39
N GLN A 198 2.35 14.99 -1.63
CA GLN A 198 1.95 14.05 -0.58
C GLN A 198 1.83 12.61 -1.09
N ILE A 199 1.95 11.67 -0.15
CA ILE A 199 1.46 10.30 -0.31
C ILE A 199 0.05 10.21 0.27
N TYR A 200 -0.85 9.55 -0.46
CA TYR A 200 -2.20 9.29 0.02
C TYR A 200 -2.23 8.05 0.92
N LYS A 201 -3.16 8.05 1.88
CA LYS A 201 -3.27 7.07 2.96
C LYS A 201 -4.51 6.24 2.72
N MET A 202 -4.40 4.92 2.74
CA MET A 202 -5.57 4.04 2.56
C MET A 202 -5.65 2.89 3.55
N ASP A 203 -4.66 2.68 4.41
CA ASP A 203 -4.66 1.52 5.30
C ASP A 203 -5.90 1.54 6.21
N CYS A 204 -6.35 0.35 6.62
CA CYS A 204 -7.51 0.16 7.49
C CYS A 204 -7.15 -0.80 8.61
N GLN A 205 -7.19 -0.33 9.84
CA GLN A 205 -6.85 -1.12 11.04
C GLN A 205 -8.08 -1.40 11.92
N THR A 206 -9.29 -1.06 11.47
CA THR A 206 -10.55 -1.30 12.20
C THR A 206 -10.76 -2.79 12.52
N TYR A 207 -10.28 -3.68 11.65
CA TYR A 207 -10.48 -5.13 11.75
C TYR A 207 -9.25 -5.88 12.29
N ASP A 208 -8.19 -5.18 12.73
CA ASP A 208 -6.95 -5.81 13.20
C ASP A 208 -7.19 -6.73 14.41
N LYS A 209 -7.94 -6.25 15.41
CA LYS A 209 -8.26 -7.04 16.61
C LYS A 209 -9.08 -8.32 16.30
N PRO A 210 -10.24 -8.27 15.62
CA PRO A 210 -10.97 -9.49 15.28
C PRO A 210 -10.18 -10.38 14.31
N TRP A 211 -9.39 -9.81 13.39
CA TRP A 211 -8.48 -10.58 12.54
C TRP A 211 -7.44 -11.33 13.38
N GLY A 212 -6.79 -10.68 14.34
CA GLY A 212 -5.79 -11.30 15.22
C GLY A 212 -6.37 -12.43 16.08
N GLN A 213 -7.63 -12.32 16.50
CA GLN A 213 -8.35 -13.38 17.21
C GLN A 213 -8.61 -14.59 16.30
N ALA A 214 -9.13 -14.35 15.09
CA ALA A 214 -9.39 -15.41 14.12
C ALA A 214 -8.09 -16.07 13.62
N TRP A 215 -7.05 -15.28 13.39
CA TRP A 215 -5.71 -15.74 13.06
C TRP A 215 -5.13 -16.62 14.16
N GLY A 216 -5.20 -16.20 15.43
CA GLY A 216 -4.70 -17.01 16.55
C GLY A 216 -5.43 -18.35 16.70
N LYS A 217 -6.74 -18.38 16.43
CA LYS A 217 -7.53 -19.63 16.37
C LYS A 217 -7.07 -20.52 15.22
N MET A 218 -6.91 -19.97 14.02
CA MET A 218 -6.44 -20.70 12.85
C MET A 218 -5.03 -21.27 13.07
N ASP A 219 -4.09 -20.45 13.55
CA ASP A 219 -2.72 -20.85 13.87
C ASP A 219 -2.67 -22.04 14.84
N SER A 220 -3.48 -21.99 15.90
CA SER A 220 -3.57 -23.06 16.90
C SER A 220 -4.07 -24.37 16.29
N LEU A 221 -5.13 -24.31 15.49
CA LEU A 221 -5.71 -25.50 14.84
C LEU A 221 -4.80 -26.07 13.75
N TYR A 222 -4.13 -25.21 12.99
CA TYR A 222 -3.16 -25.63 11.99
C TYR A 222 -1.98 -26.37 12.64
N LYS A 223 -1.46 -25.88 13.77
CA LYS A 223 -0.41 -26.58 14.54
C LYS A 223 -0.86 -27.97 15.02
N ILE A 224 -2.13 -28.10 15.45
CA ILE A 224 -2.70 -29.41 15.83
C ILE A 224 -2.76 -30.34 14.61
N MET A 225 -3.21 -29.83 13.45
CA MET A 225 -3.25 -30.60 12.20
C MET A 225 -1.84 -31.10 11.82
N LEU A 226 -0.81 -30.23 11.88
CA LEU A 226 0.58 -30.63 11.61
C LEU A 226 1.08 -31.70 12.58
N ALA A 227 0.74 -31.59 13.87
CA ALA A 227 1.13 -32.58 14.87
C ALA A 227 0.51 -33.96 14.60
N LYS A 228 -0.77 -34.00 14.21
CA LYS A 228 -1.46 -35.24 13.82
C LYS A 228 -0.87 -35.84 12.54
N ALA A 229 -0.63 -35.02 11.52
CA ALA A 229 0.00 -35.43 10.27
C ALA A 229 1.38 -36.09 10.50
N LYS A 230 2.16 -35.55 11.45
CA LYS A 230 3.46 -36.12 11.85
C LYS A 230 3.33 -37.44 12.61
N ALA A 231 2.29 -37.58 13.44
CA ALA A 231 2.06 -38.78 14.24
C ALA A 231 1.54 -39.96 13.40
N ASP A 232 0.74 -39.68 12.37
CA ASP A 232 0.20 -40.69 11.47
C ASP A 232 0.23 -40.21 10.01
N SER A 233 1.20 -40.74 9.25
CA SER A 233 1.39 -40.41 7.83
C SER A 233 0.26 -40.89 6.90
N THR A 234 -0.66 -41.72 7.39
CA THR A 234 -1.82 -42.23 6.62
C THR A 234 -3.11 -41.46 6.93
N SER A 235 -3.08 -40.60 7.95
CA SER A 235 -4.20 -39.74 8.35
C SER A 235 -4.63 -38.78 7.24
N ASP A 236 -5.86 -38.30 7.35
CA ASP A 236 -6.39 -37.29 6.46
C ASP A 236 -5.64 -35.96 6.60
N GLU A 237 -5.25 -35.58 7.82
CA GLU A 237 -4.35 -34.45 8.06
C GLU A 237 -3.02 -34.60 7.31
N ALA A 238 -2.39 -35.78 7.32
CA ALA A 238 -1.13 -36.00 6.60
C ALA A 238 -1.29 -35.87 5.08
N LYS A 239 -2.38 -36.40 4.51
CA LYS A 239 -2.68 -36.25 3.08
C LYS A 239 -2.88 -34.77 2.71
N THR A 240 -3.60 -34.02 3.54
CA THR A 240 -3.83 -32.58 3.35
C THR A 240 -2.54 -31.79 3.44
N VAL A 241 -1.70 -32.03 4.44
CA VAL A 241 -0.38 -31.36 4.57
C VAL A 241 0.47 -31.60 3.33
N LYS A 242 0.55 -32.85 2.86
CA LYS A 242 1.28 -33.17 1.62
C LYS A 242 0.70 -32.45 0.40
N ALA A 243 -0.62 -32.28 0.32
CA ALA A 243 -1.26 -31.54 -0.76
C ALA A 243 -0.92 -30.04 -0.70
N ILE A 244 -0.90 -29.43 0.50
CA ILE A 244 -0.44 -28.04 0.71
C ILE A 244 1.01 -27.90 0.25
N ASP A 245 1.89 -28.80 0.71
CA ASP A 245 3.31 -28.78 0.38
C ASP A 245 3.56 -28.87 -1.13
N LEU A 246 2.74 -29.63 -1.86
CA LEU A 246 2.82 -29.73 -3.32
C LEU A 246 2.27 -28.49 -4.03
N TYR A 247 1.18 -27.91 -3.53
CA TYR A 247 0.46 -26.81 -4.17
C TYR A 247 1.25 -25.50 -4.18
N TRP A 248 1.88 -25.14 -3.06
CA TRP A 248 2.45 -23.81 -2.87
C TRP A 248 3.86 -23.62 -3.45
N ASN A 249 4.38 -24.58 -4.20
CA ASN A 249 5.70 -24.48 -4.82
C ASN A 249 5.64 -23.84 -6.20
N PHE A 250 6.62 -22.98 -6.47
CA PHE A 250 6.98 -22.66 -7.85
C PHE A 250 7.73 -23.83 -8.49
N THR A 251 7.50 -24.03 -9.78
CA THR A 251 8.43 -24.76 -10.64
C THR A 251 9.78 -24.03 -10.69
N PRO A 252 10.89 -24.73 -10.98
CA PRO A 252 12.21 -24.09 -11.12
C PRO A 252 12.22 -22.91 -12.12
N GLU A 253 11.46 -23.03 -13.21
CA GLU A 253 11.33 -22.00 -14.25
C GLU A 253 10.55 -20.78 -13.75
N GLU A 254 9.45 -20.98 -13.03
CA GLU A 254 8.70 -19.90 -12.38
C GLU A 254 9.56 -19.19 -11.34
N ALA A 255 10.29 -19.94 -10.51
CA ALA A 255 11.18 -19.38 -9.50
C ALA A 255 12.31 -18.55 -10.13
N LYS A 256 12.92 -19.04 -11.21
CA LYS A 256 13.93 -18.30 -11.97
C LYS A 256 13.37 -16.97 -12.52
N THR A 257 12.16 -17.01 -13.06
CA THR A 257 11.49 -15.81 -13.60
C THR A 257 11.17 -14.82 -12.49
N PHE A 258 10.62 -15.30 -11.37
CA PHE A 258 10.34 -14.49 -10.18
C PHE A 258 11.61 -13.83 -9.63
N ASN A 259 12.71 -14.57 -9.51
CA ASN A 259 13.95 -14.06 -8.95
C ASN A 259 14.67 -13.06 -9.86
N ALA A 260 14.41 -13.09 -11.18
CA ALA A 260 14.97 -12.14 -12.12
C ALA A 260 14.32 -10.75 -11.99
N ASP A 261 13.02 -10.70 -11.68
CA ASP A 261 12.27 -9.47 -11.41
C ASP A 261 11.21 -9.73 -10.32
N PRO A 262 11.59 -9.63 -9.03
CA PRO A 262 10.68 -9.84 -7.91
C PRO A 262 9.40 -9.00 -7.96
N TYR A 263 9.45 -7.75 -8.46
CA TYR A 263 8.24 -6.92 -8.57
C TYR A 263 7.33 -7.41 -9.68
N ALA A 264 7.85 -7.78 -10.85
CA ALA A 264 7.02 -8.43 -11.86
C ALA A 264 6.43 -9.76 -11.37
N GLY A 265 7.23 -10.52 -10.61
CA GLY A 265 6.85 -11.77 -9.96
C GLY A 265 5.69 -11.62 -8.97
N MET A 266 5.81 -10.72 -7.98
CA MET A 266 4.77 -10.44 -6.98
C MET A 266 3.46 -9.95 -7.60
N ASN A 267 3.54 -9.33 -8.77
CA ASN A 267 2.40 -8.81 -9.51
C ASN A 267 1.89 -9.75 -10.64
N SER A 268 2.43 -10.98 -10.69
CA SER A 268 1.98 -12.02 -11.63
C SER A 268 0.68 -12.68 -11.18
N LYS A 269 -0.04 -13.31 -12.12
CA LYS A 269 -1.22 -14.12 -11.79
C LYS A 269 -0.87 -15.26 -10.83
N LYS A 270 0.23 -15.97 -11.11
CA LYS A 270 0.67 -17.13 -10.33
C LYS A 270 0.98 -16.77 -8.87
N TYR A 271 1.63 -15.63 -8.61
CA TYR A 271 1.84 -15.18 -7.23
C TYR A 271 0.50 -14.94 -6.53
N GLY A 272 -0.49 -14.33 -7.19
CA GLY A 272 -1.82 -14.14 -6.62
C GLY A 272 -2.55 -15.47 -6.32
N GLU A 273 -2.37 -16.50 -7.15
CA GLU A 273 -2.93 -17.83 -6.92
C GLU A 273 -2.31 -18.56 -5.71
N LEU A 274 -1.04 -18.27 -5.41
CA LEU A 274 -0.30 -18.91 -4.32
C LEU A 274 -0.22 -18.06 -3.04
N ASP A 275 -0.50 -16.77 -3.13
CA ASP A 275 -0.36 -15.83 -2.02
C ASP A 275 -1.14 -16.28 -0.78
N GLU A 276 -2.39 -16.72 -0.96
CA GLU A 276 -3.19 -17.24 0.15
C GLU A 276 -2.61 -18.50 0.75
N ALA A 277 -1.98 -19.35 -0.07
CA ALA A 277 -1.35 -20.56 0.44
C ALA A 277 -0.13 -20.22 1.32
N TRP A 278 0.66 -19.23 0.92
CA TRP A 278 1.81 -18.77 1.69
C TRP A 278 1.44 -17.98 2.94
N ASN A 279 0.43 -17.11 2.85
CA ASN A 279 0.12 -16.14 3.90
C ASN A 279 -1.05 -16.57 4.80
N LEU A 280 -1.91 -17.48 4.36
CA LEU A 280 -3.14 -17.90 5.05
C LEU A 280 -3.23 -19.42 5.23
N TYR A 281 -2.11 -20.08 5.57
CA TYR A 281 -2.06 -21.50 5.98
C TYR A 281 -2.65 -22.48 4.94
N GLY A 282 -2.34 -22.29 3.66
CA GLY A 282 -2.91 -23.06 2.55
C GLY A 282 -4.01 -22.32 1.77
N GLY A 283 -4.72 -21.39 2.41
CA GLY A 283 -5.68 -20.52 1.72
C GLY A 283 -6.98 -21.22 1.29
N ARG A 284 -7.84 -20.49 0.55
CA ARG A 284 -9.18 -20.96 0.17
C ARG A 284 -9.18 -22.25 -0.67
N HIS A 285 -8.07 -22.56 -1.32
CA HIS A 285 -7.90 -23.79 -2.13
C HIS A 285 -8.21 -25.07 -1.35
N PHE A 286 -7.90 -25.10 -0.04
CA PHE A 286 -8.05 -26.30 0.79
C PHE A 286 -9.37 -26.36 1.58
N TYR A 287 -10.35 -25.50 1.24
CA TYR A 287 -11.67 -25.59 1.85
C TYR A 287 -12.32 -26.95 1.63
N GLY A 288 -12.76 -27.56 2.72
CA GLY A 288 -13.40 -28.87 2.72
C GLY A 288 -12.43 -30.05 2.65
N TYR A 289 -11.11 -29.81 2.61
CA TYR A 289 -10.14 -30.91 2.69
C TYR A 289 -10.26 -31.63 4.04
N PRO A 290 -10.28 -32.97 4.06
CA PRO A 290 -10.30 -33.75 5.29
C PRO A 290 -9.18 -33.37 6.26
N GLY A 291 -9.53 -33.17 7.54
CA GLY A 291 -8.57 -32.75 8.58
C GLY A 291 -8.15 -31.28 8.54
N PHE A 292 -8.50 -30.52 7.49
CA PHE A 292 -8.18 -29.10 7.38
C PHE A 292 -9.14 -28.23 8.20
N PRO A 293 -8.66 -27.23 8.98
CA PRO A 293 -9.51 -26.38 9.82
C PRO A 293 -10.26 -25.30 9.01
N THR A 294 -11.13 -25.76 8.11
CA THR A 294 -11.84 -24.93 7.11
C THR A 294 -12.59 -23.76 7.72
N ASP A 295 -13.36 -23.99 8.80
CA ASP A 295 -14.20 -22.93 9.37
C ASP A 295 -13.38 -21.84 10.07
N ALA A 296 -12.27 -22.21 10.72
CA ALA A 296 -11.35 -21.23 11.28
C ALA A 296 -10.67 -20.39 10.19
N LEU A 297 -10.31 -21.00 9.05
CA LEU A 297 -9.78 -20.25 7.92
C LEU A 297 -10.84 -19.30 7.32
N LYS A 298 -12.11 -19.71 7.21
CA LYS A 298 -13.20 -18.83 6.75
C LYS A 298 -13.37 -17.61 7.66
N GLU A 299 -13.33 -17.81 8.98
CA GLU A 299 -13.40 -16.71 9.95
C GLU A 299 -12.23 -15.73 9.77
N MET A 300 -11.00 -16.24 9.60
CA MET A 300 -9.81 -15.42 9.39
C MET A 300 -9.87 -14.65 8.05
N VAL A 301 -10.23 -15.34 6.96
CA VAL A 301 -10.38 -14.74 5.63
C VAL A 301 -11.45 -13.67 5.62
N ALA A 302 -12.57 -13.87 6.33
CA ALA A 302 -13.63 -12.85 6.41
C ALA A 302 -13.11 -11.52 6.99
N GLN A 303 -12.27 -11.57 8.04
CA GLN A 303 -11.67 -10.34 8.60
C GLN A 303 -10.61 -9.73 7.67
N TRP A 304 -9.86 -10.56 6.95
CA TRP A 304 -8.89 -10.09 5.95
C TRP A 304 -9.58 -9.37 4.79
N VAL A 305 -10.71 -9.90 4.30
CA VAL A 305 -11.55 -9.27 3.27
C VAL A 305 -12.06 -7.92 3.77
N LEU A 306 -12.62 -7.85 4.98
CA LEU A 306 -13.11 -6.59 5.56
C LEU A 306 -12.03 -5.51 5.65
N ARG A 307 -10.80 -5.88 6.04
CA ARG A 307 -9.64 -4.97 6.02
C ARG A 307 -9.38 -4.41 4.62
N ASN A 308 -9.30 -5.29 3.62
CA ASN A 308 -9.06 -4.88 2.23
C ASN A 308 -10.23 -4.07 1.65
N GLU A 309 -11.48 -4.35 2.03
CA GLU A 309 -12.65 -3.54 1.66
C GLU A 309 -12.56 -2.13 2.23
N GLY A 310 -12.16 -1.99 3.49
CA GLY A 310 -11.87 -0.68 4.10
C GLY A 310 -10.79 0.08 3.34
N MET A 311 -9.69 -0.59 2.96
CA MET A 311 -8.63 0.02 2.18
C MET A 311 -9.10 0.48 0.80
N CYS A 312 -9.85 -0.36 0.09
CA CYS A 312 -10.42 -0.04 -1.22
C CYS A 312 -11.41 1.14 -1.12
N LYS A 313 -12.24 1.17 -0.08
CA LYS A 313 -13.16 2.27 0.18
C LYS A 313 -12.41 3.60 0.37
N ASN A 314 -11.34 3.60 1.16
CA ASN A 314 -10.51 4.79 1.39
C ASN A 314 -9.90 5.33 0.09
N ILE A 315 -9.46 4.44 -0.82
CA ILE A 315 -8.95 4.83 -2.14
C ILE A 315 -10.05 5.49 -2.97
N ILE A 316 -11.20 4.83 -3.10
CA ILE A 316 -12.30 5.31 -3.95
C ILE A 316 -12.87 6.64 -3.45
N ASP A 317 -13.03 6.81 -2.14
CA ASP A 317 -13.56 8.05 -1.58
C ASP A 317 -12.62 9.24 -1.82
N GLN A 318 -11.32 9.05 -1.63
CA GLN A 318 -10.33 10.10 -1.89
C GLN A 318 -10.18 10.38 -3.39
N ALA A 319 -10.23 9.34 -4.24
CA ALA A 319 -10.19 9.50 -5.68
C ALA A 319 -11.36 10.33 -6.21
N LYS A 320 -12.58 10.03 -5.74
CA LYS A 320 -13.79 10.80 -6.09
C LYS A 320 -13.70 12.24 -5.59
N ALA A 321 -13.25 12.45 -4.36
CA ALA A 321 -13.10 13.79 -3.79
C ALA A 321 -12.04 14.65 -4.52
N LYS A 322 -11.18 14.03 -5.32
CA LYS A 322 -10.11 14.68 -6.09
C LYS A 322 -10.32 14.62 -7.60
N ASP A 323 -11.45 14.08 -8.06
CA ASP A 323 -11.74 13.82 -9.47
C ASP A 323 -10.60 13.04 -10.18
N ALA A 324 -9.89 12.20 -9.44
CA ALA A 324 -8.73 11.45 -9.93
C ALA A 324 -9.16 10.38 -10.94
N LYS A 325 -8.34 10.18 -11.98
CA LYS A 325 -8.56 9.23 -13.06
C LYS A 325 -7.57 8.09 -13.03
N ARG A 326 -6.35 8.32 -12.58
CA ARG A 326 -5.29 7.31 -12.54
C ARG A 326 -4.65 7.23 -11.17
N ILE A 327 -4.55 6.02 -10.64
CA ILE A 327 -4.09 5.78 -9.27
C ILE A 327 -3.06 4.67 -9.26
N VAL A 328 -1.96 4.90 -8.56
CA VAL A 328 -1.01 3.86 -8.15
C VAL A 328 -1.21 3.58 -6.67
N VAL A 329 -1.27 2.30 -6.30
CA VAL A 329 -1.45 1.85 -4.91
C VAL A 329 -0.30 0.91 -4.56
N GLY A 330 0.57 1.35 -3.64
CA GLY A 330 1.63 0.51 -3.10
C GLY A 330 1.20 -0.20 -1.82
N VAL A 331 1.24 -1.53 -1.84
CA VAL A 331 0.83 -2.41 -0.72
C VAL A 331 1.72 -3.64 -0.64
N GLY A 332 1.71 -4.31 0.51
CA GLY A 332 2.26 -5.66 0.62
C GLY A 332 1.62 -6.59 -0.41
N ALA A 333 2.41 -7.51 -0.98
CA ALA A 333 1.94 -8.40 -2.05
C ALA A 333 0.69 -9.21 -1.67
N SER A 334 0.51 -9.51 -0.38
CA SER A 334 -0.65 -10.22 0.16
C SER A 334 -1.96 -9.42 0.18
N HIS A 335 -1.92 -8.11 -0.06
CA HIS A 335 -3.10 -7.28 -0.22
C HIS A 335 -3.57 -7.23 -1.68
N ARG A 336 -2.64 -7.35 -2.63
CA ARG A 336 -2.88 -7.02 -4.05
C ARG A 336 -4.09 -7.74 -4.62
N ILE A 337 -4.10 -9.07 -4.61
CA ILE A 337 -5.15 -9.85 -5.29
C ILE A 337 -6.53 -9.60 -4.68
N TRP A 338 -6.60 -9.47 -3.35
CA TRP A 338 -7.82 -9.15 -2.63
C TRP A 338 -8.36 -7.78 -3.00
N MET A 339 -7.49 -6.77 -3.05
CA MET A 339 -7.88 -5.43 -3.46
C MET A 339 -8.31 -5.39 -4.92
N GLU A 340 -7.59 -6.06 -5.83
CA GLU A 340 -7.97 -6.17 -7.24
C GLU A 340 -9.37 -6.80 -7.40
N GLU A 341 -9.65 -7.91 -6.70
CA GLU A 341 -10.96 -8.57 -6.71
C GLU A 341 -12.09 -7.68 -6.14
N ILE A 342 -11.82 -6.95 -5.05
CA ILE A 342 -12.81 -6.06 -4.43
C ILE A 342 -13.09 -4.86 -5.32
N LEU A 343 -12.05 -4.21 -5.83
CA LEU A 343 -12.17 -3.02 -6.67
C LEU A 343 -12.83 -3.33 -8.02
N ALA A 344 -12.55 -4.51 -8.60
CA ALA A 344 -13.16 -4.94 -9.86
C ALA A 344 -14.69 -5.11 -9.78
N LYS A 345 -15.27 -5.22 -8.58
CA LYS A 345 -16.74 -5.22 -8.40
C LYS A 345 -17.37 -3.85 -8.65
N ASN A 346 -16.59 -2.77 -8.62
CA ASN A 346 -17.07 -1.42 -8.92
C ASN A 346 -17.00 -1.17 -10.44
N PRO A 347 -18.14 -0.98 -11.13
CA PRO A 347 -18.16 -0.79 -12.59
C PRO A 347 -17.47 0.50 -13.05
N ASN A 348 -17.22 1.44 -12.14
CA ASN A 348 -16.50 2.69 -12.42
C ASN A 348 -14.99 2.58 -12.21
N VAL A 349 -14.48 1.37 -11.95
CA VAL A 349 -13.05 1.11 -11.74
C VAL A 349 -12.55 0.15 -12.80
N LYS A 350 -11.36 0.43 -13.31
CA LYS A 350 -10.61 -0.45 -14.20
C LYS A 350 -9.28 -0.79 -13.55
N ILE A 351 -9.08 -2.07 -13.28
CA ILE A 351 -7.79 -2.55 -12.77
C ILE A 351 -6.81 -2.73 -13.92
N ILE A 352 -5.64 -2.15 -13.78
CA ILE A 352 -4.51 -2.31 -14.69
C ILE A 352 -3.44 -3.13 -13.99
N ASN A 353 -3.15 -4.32 -14.50
CA ASN A 353 -2.09 -5.13 -13.95
C ASN A 353 -0.73 -4.43 -14.15
N TYR A 354 0.08 -4.37 -13.10
CA TYR A 354 1.42 -3.76 -13.13
C TYR A 354 2.30 -4.26 -14.29
N ASN A 355 2.25 -5.56 -14.63
CA ASN A 355 3.06 -6.13 -15.69
C ASN A 355 2.65 -5.65 -17.10
N ASN A 356 1.46 -5.08 -17.25
CA ASN A 356 0.96 -4.53 -18.51
C ASN A 356 1.27 -3.04 -18.71
N LEU A 357 1.94 -2.39 -17.75
CA LEU A 357 2.43 -1.02 -17.94
C LEU A 357 3.68 -1.03 -18.85
N HIS A 358 3.93 0.09 -19.51
CA HIS A 358 5.02 0.26 -20.48
C HIS A 358 5.93 1.44 -20.14
#